data_AF-A0A3P8QMD0-F1
#
_entry.id   AF-A0A3P8QMD0-F1
#
_cell.length_a   1.000
_cell.length_b   1.000
_cell.length_c   1.000
_cell.angle_alpha   90.00
_cell.angle_beta   90.00
_cell.angle_gamma   90.00
#
_symmetry.space_group_name_H-M   'P 1'
#
loop_
_entity.id
_entity.type
_entity.pdbx_description
1 polymer ?
#
loop_
_entity_poly.entity_id
_entity_poly.type
_entity_poly.pdbx_seq_one_letter_code
_entity_poly.pdbx_strand_id
1 'polypeptide(L)'
;MVRIAKALGLVILCVAVLILSLISYVSLRKDSLFSSSKYYMGGPRIMFHAGFRSQFAMNFLDPSFIPLTNALNEELQGKPSKWKFNKTAFYHQRKDIFNYIDIPNNFSLTKNSVRVGQLMHFDYSSHKYVFSISNNFKSLLPDTSPILNKHYSMCAVVGNSGILTGSHCGPEIDQADFVFRCNFAPTDIYSKDVGKKTNLTTFNPSILERYYNNLLTIQDRNNFFLNLKKLEGAILWIPAFFLHTSATVTRTLVDFFVEHKGQLKIELAWPGNIMHDVNKYWKTKNLSPKRLSTGILMYTLASAICDEIHLYGFWPFGWDPNTGKDLPYHYYDKKGTKFTTKWQETHQLPSEFKLLYKLHREGVIKLSLTHCS
;
A
#
# COMPACT_ATOMS: atom_id res chain seq x y z
N MET A 1 50.75 -41.46 -3.04
CA MET A 1 50.02 -40.17 -2.92
C MET A 1 48.49 -40.31 -2.70
N VAL A 2 47.81 -41.32 -3.27
CA VAL A 2 46.33 -41.45 -3.16
C VAL A 2 45.81 -41.76 -1.73
N ARG A 3 46.58 -42.46 -0.89
CA ARG A 3 46.17 -42.78 0.51
C ARG A 3 46.22 -41.58 1.46
N ILE A 4 47.13 -40.62 1.23
CA ILE A 4 47.29 -39.44 2.08
C ILE A 4 46.18 -38.41 1.82
N ALA A 5 45.76 -38.27 0.55
CA ALA A 5 44.67 -37.37 0.17
C ALA A 5 43.31 -37.81 0.75
N LYS A 6 43.04 -39.13 0.83
CA LYS A 6 41.83 -39.67 1.46
C LYS A 6 41.81 -39.46 2.98
N ALA A 7 42.97 -39.56 3.64
CA ALA A 7 43.10 -39.29 5.06
C ALA A 7 42.88 -37.80 5.38
N LEU A 8 43.45 -36.89 4.59
CA LEU A 8 43.23 -35.45 4.75
C LEU A 8 41.76 -35.05 4.52
N GLY A 9 41.10 -35.63 3.51
CA GLY A 9 39.68 -35.39 3.26
C GLY A 9 38.79 -35.84 4.42
N LEU A 10 39.10 -36.99 5.03
CA LEU A 10 38.36 -37.49 6.20
C LEU A 10 38.57 -36.60 7.44
N VAL A 11 39.80 -36.12 7.65
CA VAL A 11 40.12 -35.21 8.77
C VAL A 11 39.40 -33.87 8.60
N ILE A 12 39.37 -33.30 7.40
CA ILE A 12 38.65 -32.04 7.13
C ILE A 12 37.14 -32.21 7.36
N LEU A 13 36.57 -33.34 6.93
CA LEU A 13 35.15 -33.64 7.17
C LEU A 13 34.85 -33.78 8.67
N CYS A 14 35.70 -34.49 9.43
CA CYS A 14 35.55 -34.63 10.87
C CYS A 14 35.64 -33.28 11.60
N VAL A 15 36.57 -32.41 11.20
CA VAL A 15 36.70 -31.05 11.78
C VAL A 15 35.47 -30.20 11.46
N ALA A 16 34.95 -30.26 10.23
CA ALA A 16 33.75 -29.53 9.84
C ALA A 16 32.50 -29.98 10.63
N VAL A 17 32.33 -31.28 10.82
CA VAL A 17 31.22 -31.84 11.62
C VAL A 17 31.36 -31.45 13.09
N LEU A 18 32.57 -31.46 13.64
CA LEU A 18 32.83 -31.02 15.01
C LEU A 18 32.49 -29.53 15.20
N ILE A 19 32.88 -28.66 14.26
CA ILE A 19 32.55 -27.23 14.31
C ILE A 19 31.03 -27.01 14.25
N LEU A 20 30.33 -27.70 13.34
CA LEU A 20 28.87 -27.60 13.23
C LEU A 20 28.17 -28.13 14.50
N SER A 21 28.68 -29.20 15.10
CA SER A 21 28.16 -29.73 16.36
C SER A 21 28.39 -28.75 17.52
N LEU A 22 29.51 -28.04 17.54
CA LEU A 22 29.84 -27.04 18.57
C LEU A 22 28.95 -25.81 18.43
N ILE A 23 28.69 -25.34 17.20
CA ILE A 23 27.77 -24.22 16.92
C ILE A 23 26.33 -24.59 17.33
N SER A 24 25.90 -25.82 17.05
CA SER A 24 24.59 -26.33 17.47
C SER A 24 24.49 -26.47 18.99
N TYR A 25 25.53 -27.00 19.64
CA TYR A 25 25.61 -27.12 21.10
C TYR A 25 25.61 -25.76 21.79
N VAL A 26 26.35 -24.77 21.28
CA VAL A 26 26.36 -23.40 21.81
C VAL A 26 25.00 -22.71 21.61
N SER A 27 24.31 -22.96 20.49
CA SER A 27 22.95 -22.45 20.28
C SER A 27 21.95 -23.06 21.26
N LEU A 28 22.01 -24.38 21.49
CA LEU A 28 21.13 -25.09 22.40
C LEU A 28 21.39 -24.77 23.89
N ARG A 29 22.65 -24.54 24.28
CA ARG A 29 23.00 -24.18 25.68
C ARG A 29 22.71 -22.72 26.03
N LYS A 30 22.65 -21.83 25.05
CA LYS A 30 22.27 -20.43 25.27
C LYS A 30 20.83 -20.32 25.80
N ASP A 31 19.97 -21.26 25.43
CA ASP A 31 18.59 -21.34 25.88
C ASP A 31 18.43 -21.95 27.30
N SER A 32 19.43 -22.65 27.83
CA SER A 32 19.33 -23.31 29.16
C SER A 32 20.02 -22.57 30.32
N LEU A 33 20.88 -21.58 30.05
CA LEU A 33 21.63 -20.85 31.09
C LEU A 33 20.91 -19.62 31.66
N PHE A 34 19.81 -19.16 31.05
CA PHE A 34 19.05 -17.99 31.51
C PHE A 34 17.64 -18.37 31.97
N SER A 35 17.57 -19.20 33.01
CA SER A 35 16.34 -19.39 33.79
C SER A 35 16.66 -19.31 35.28
N SER A 36 16.58 -18.10 35.86
CA SER A 36 16.35 -17.93 37.30
C SER A 36 15.70 -16.57 37.62
N SER A 37 14.85 -16.61 38.65
CA SER A 37 13.94 -15.58 39.16
C SER A 37 14.64 -14.44 39.91
N LYS A 38 14.21 -13.17 39.70
CA LYS A 38 13.87 -12.18 40.76
C LYS A 38 13.45 -10.79 40.21
N TYR A 39 12.75 -10.07 41.08
CA TYR A 39 11.98 -8.81 40.99
C TYR A 39 12.69 -7.52 40.50
N TYR A 40 11.82 -6.55 40.09
CA TYR A 40 11.92 -5.08 40.03
C TYR A 40 12.36 -4.32 38.74
N MET A 41 11.49 -3.35 38.39
CA MET A 41 11.65 -2.03 37.71
C MET A 41 12.13 -1.89 36.25
N GLY A 42 11.23 -1.31 35.43
CA GLY A 42 11.46 -0.28 34.40
C GLY A 42 12.66 -0.41 33.44
N GLY A 43 12.41 -0.92 32.22
CA GLY A 43 13.32 -0.82 31.08
C GLY A 43 12.76 -1.54 29.83
N PRO A 44 13.06 -1.09 28.59
CA PRO A 44 12.39 -1.58 27.38
C PRO A 44 12.78 -3.02 27.05
N ARG A 45 11.78 -3.91 27.01
CA ARG A 45 11.92 -5.32 26.61
C ARG A 45 12.32 -5.42 25.14
N ILE A 46 13.53 -5.89 24.87
CA ILE A 46 13.93 -6.37 23.55
C ILE A 46 13.36 -7.79 23.38
N MET A 47 12.23 -7.88 22.70
CA MET A 47 11.68 -9.14 22.20
C MET A 47 12.42 -9.49 20.91
N PHE A 48 13.30 -10.50 20.92
CA PHE A 48 13.86 -11.04 19.68
C PHE A 48 12.79 -11.90 18.99
N HIS A 49 12.02 -11.27 18.09
CA HIS A 49 11.13 -11.96 17.17
C HIS A 49 11.93 -12.66 16.06
N ALA A 50 11.51 -13.89 15.71
CA ALA A 50 11.95 -14.69 14.58
C ALA A 50 11.56 -14.09 13.21
N GLY A 51 11.94 -12.83 12.96
CA GLY A 51 11.55 -12.05 11.77
C GLY A 51 12.68 -11.69 10.80
N PHE A 52 13.91 -12.13 11.04
CA PHE A 52 15.03 -11.89 10.13
C PHE A 52 15.15 -13.01 9.09
N ARG A 53 14.21 -13.09 8.15
CA ARG A 53 14.46 -13.81 6.89
C ARG A 53 15.12 -12.81 5.93
N SER A 54 16.35 -13.10 5.49
CA SER A 54 17.02 -12.28 4.47
C SER A 54 16.21 -12.32 3.16
N GLN A 55 16.16 -11.22 2.41
CA GLN A 55 15.41 -11.16 1.14
C GLN A 55 15.93 -12.16 0.09
N PHE A 56 17.21 -12.54 0.16
CA PHE A 56 17.75 -13.68 -0.59
C PHE A 56 16.95 -14.97 -0.34
N ALA A 57 16.52 -15.21 0.90
CA ALA A 57 15.69 -16.35 1.25
C ALA A 57 14.25 -16.23 0.72
N MET A 58 13.65 -15.04 0.68
CA MET A 58 12.30 -14.86 0.11
C MET A 58 12.29 -15.04 -1.41
N ASN A 59 13.30 -14.51 -2.11
CA ASN A 59 13.38 -14.56 -3.57
C ASN A 59 13.70 -15.97 -4.11
N PHE A 60 14.47 -16.77 -3.37
CA PHE A 60 14.93 -18.10 -3.83
C PHE A 60 14.28 -19.30 -3.10
N LEU A 61 13.74 -19.12 -1.89
CA LEU A 61 13.26 -20.25 -1.08
C LEU A 61 11.75 -20.32 -0.93
N ASP A 62 10.98 -19.37 -1.47
CA ASP A 62 9.53 -19.52 -1.59
C ASP A 62 9.19 -20.04 -3.00
N PRO A 63 8.78 -21.31 -3.13
CA PRO A 63 8.46 -21.93 -4.41
C PRO A 63 7.35 -21.20 -5.16
N SER A 64 6.53 -20.40 -4.46
CA SER A 64 5.44 -19.65 -5.08
C SER A 64 5.89 -18.40 -5.86
N PHE A 65 7.13 -17.95 -5.65
CA PHE A 65 7.75 -16.80 -6.35
C PHE A 65 8.62 -17.20 -7.54
N ILE A 66 9.16 -18.43 -7.58
CA ILE A 66 9.99 -18.92 -8.70
C ILE A 66 9.26 -18.80 -10.06
N PRO A 67 7.97 -19.21 -10.20
CA PRO A 67 7.24 -19.05 -11.45
C PRO A 67 6.99 -17.58 -11.83
N LEU A 68 6.84 -16.70 -10.83
CA LEU A 68 6.65 -15.27 -11.04
C LEU A 68 7.94 -14.63 -11.56
N THR A 69 9.08 -14.97 -10.98
CA THR A 69 10.40 -14.50 -11.41
C THR A 69 10.71 -14.94 -12.84
N ASN A 70 10.41 -16.19 -13.21
CA ASN A 70 10.61 -16.67 -14.57
C ASN A 70 9.73 -15.92 -15.59
N ALA A 71 8.44 -15.74 -15.28
CA ALA A 71 7.53 -15.00 -16.15
C ALA A 71 7.91 -13.52 -16.28
N LEU A 72 8.34 -12.88 -15.17
CA LEU A 72 8.87 -11.52 -15.19
C LEU A 72 10.13 -11.44 -16.06
N ASN A 73 11.06 -12.38 -15.90
CA ASN A 73 12.29 -12.40 -16.70
C ASN A 73 11.99 -12.58 -18.19
N GLU A 74 11.04 -13.45 -18.57
CA GLU A 74 10.61 -13.60 -19.97
C GLU A 74 10.01 -12.30 -20.55
N GLU A 75 9.20 -11.59 -19.76
CA GLU A 75 8.58 -10.33 -20.18
C GLU A 75 9.59 -9.18 -20.29
N LEU A 76 10.58 -9.14 -19.39
CA LEU A 76 11.62 -8.10 -19.35
C LEU A 76 12.76 -8.37 -20.35
N GLN A 77 13.06 -9.64 -20.68
CA GLN A 77 14.13 -10.04 -21.62
C GLN A 77 13.64 -10.30 -23.05
N GLY A 78 12.34 -10.57 -23.25
CA GLY A 78 11.75 -10.75 -24.57
C GLY A 78 11.51 -9.41 -25.30
N LYS A 79 11.25 -9.46 -26.62
CA LYS A 79 10.53 -8.34 -27.25
C LYS A 79 9.22 -8.21 -26.46
N PRO A 80 8.91 -7.05 -25.84
CA PRO A 80 7.75 -6.92 -24.97
C PRO A 80 6.55 -7.43 -25.76
N SER A 81 5.92 -8.50 -25.27
CA SER A 81 4.61 -8.88 -25.78
C SER A 81 3.79 -7.61 -25.58
N LYS A 82 3.35 -6.97 -26.66
CA LYS A 82 2.60 -5.72 -26.56
C LYS A 82 1.35 -6.04 -25.75
N TRP A 83 1.37 -5.70 -24.47
CA TRP A 83 0.23 -5.85 -23.60
C TRP A 83 -1.00 -5.34 -24.34
N LYS A 84 -2.06 -6.13 -24.36
CA LYS A 84 -3.28 -5.81 -25.09
C LYS A 84 -4.44 -5.84 -24.12
N PHE A 85 -5.19 -4.74 -24.11
CA PHE A 85 -6.35 -4.63 -23.26
C PHE A 85 -7.43 -5.65 -23.65
N ASN A 86 -7.82 -6.47 -22.69
CA ASN A 86 -8.93 -7.41 -22.81
C ASN A 86 -10.18 -6.78 -22.18
N LYS A 87 -10.82 -5.92 -22.97
CA LYS A 87 -12.02 -5.16 -22.58
C LYS A 87 -13.09 -6.07 -21.96
N THR A 88 -13.38 -7.22 -22.57
CA THR A 88 -14.38 -8.17 -22.09
C THR A 88 -14.06 -8.71 -20.70
N ALA A 89 -12.83 -9.17 -20.47
CA ALA A 89 -12.41 -9.67 -19.16
C ALA A 89 -12.47 -8.59 -18.07
N PHE A 90 -12.10 -7.36 -18.42
CA PHE A 90 -12.21 -6.22 -17.50
C PHE A 90 -13.67 -5.91 -17.12
N TYR A 91 -14.61 -5.84 -18.07
CA TYR A 91 -16.03 -5.64 -17.73
C TYR A 91 -16.62 -6.78 -16.93
N HIS A 92 -16.22 -8.02 -17.19
CA HIS A 92 -16.62 -9.16 -16.35
C HIS A 92 -16.13 -8.95 -14.92
N GLN A 93 -14.88 -8.55 -14.73
CA GLN A 93 -14.37 -8.26 -13.39
C GLN A 93 -15.08 -7.07 -12.73
N ARG A 94 -15.38 -5.99 -13.47
CA ARG A 94 -16.16 -4.86 -12.96
C ARG A 94 -17.53 -5.33 -12.44
N LYS A 95 -18.24 -6.17 -13.20
CA LYS A 95 -19.52 -6.76 -12.78
C LYS A 95 -19.36 -7.66 -11.56
N ASP A 96 -18.32 -8.49 -11.52
CA ASP A 96 -18.03 -9.33 -10.36
C ASP A 96 -17.83 -8.49 -9.09
N ILE A 97 -17.04 -7.41 -9.15
CA ILE A 97 -16.81 -6.50 -8.02
C ILE A 97 -18.13 -5.86 -7.56
N PHE A 98 -18.95 -5.40 -8.52
CA PHE A 98 -20.23 -4.75 -8.24
C PHE A 98 -21.20 -5.66 -7.47
N ASN A 99 -21.14 -6.98 -7.69
CA ASN A 99 -21.97 -7.95 -6.94
C ASN A 99 -21.64 -8.02 -5.44
N TYR A 100 -20.47 -7.53 -5.02
CA TYR A 100 -20.08 -7.47 -3.61
C TYR A 100 -20.25 -6.07 -3.03
N ILE A 101 -19.93 -5.03 -3.81
CA ILE A 101 -19.98 -3.64 -3.35
C ILE A 101 -20.41 -2.69 -4.47
N ASP A 102 -21.48 -1.95 -4.22
CA ASP A 102 -21.89 -0.83 -5.05
C ASP A 102 -21.01 0.39 -4.72
N ILE A 103 -19.89 0.49 -5.44
CA ILE A 103 -18.87 1.52 -5.22
C ILE A 103 -19.44 2.93 -5.38
N PRO A 104 -20.16 3.29 -6.46
CA PRO A 104 -20.74 4.63 -6.59
C PRO A 104 -21.53 5.07 -5.35
N ASN A 105 -22.30 4.18 -4.72
CA ASN A 105 -23.09 4.52 -3.54
C ASN A 105 -22.31 4.41 -2.21
N ASN A 106 -21.24 3.61 -2.15
CA ASN A 106 -20.44 3.40 -0.93
C ASN A 106 -19.11 4.16 -0.91
N PHE A 107 -18.78 4.89 -1.97
CA PHE A 107 -17.52 5.64 -2.10
C PHE A 107 -17.32 6.68 -1.00
N SER A 108 -18.41 7.31 -0.55
CA SER A 108 -18.42 8.26 0.56
C SER A 108 -19.75 8.13 1.31
N LEU A 109 -19.70 8.25 2.63
CA LEU A 109 -20.87 8.63 3.41
C LEU A 109 -21.41 9.96 2.89
N THR A 110 -22.72 10.14 2.96
CA THR A 110 -23.40 11.39 2.59
C THR A 110 -24.07 12.00 3.82
N LYS A 111 -24.48 13.27 3.74
CA LYS A 111 -25.20 13.91 4.85
C LYS A 111 -26.45 13.14 5.28
N ASN A 112 -27.12 12.46 4.35
CA ASN A 112 -28.34 11.70 4.63
C ASN A 112 -28.08 10.26 5.10
N SER A 113 -26.88 9.71 4.88
CA SER A 113 -26.55 8.35 5.29
C SER A 113 -26.14 8.23 6.76
N VAL A 114 -26.02 9.35 7.48
CA VAL A 114 -25.61 9.38 8.90
C VAL A 114 -26.48 10.30 9.76
N ARG A 115 -26.56 9.96 11.05
CA ARG A 115 -27.21 10.80 12.08
C ARG A 115 -26.18 11.41 13.03
N VAL A 116 -26.44 12.62 13.50
CA VAL A 116 -25.64 13.23 14.57
C VAL A 116 -25.78 12.35 15.82
N GLY A 117 -24.67 12.07 16.49
CA GLY A 117 -24.60 11.15 17.63
C GLY A 117 -24.43 9.67 17.25
N GLN A 118 -24.59 9.30 15.97
CA GLN A 118 -24.37 7.92 15.51
C GLN A 118 -22.96 7.45 15.85
N LEU A 119 -22.85 6.23 16.37
CA LEU A 119 -21.58 5.60 16.71
C LEU A 119 -21.09 4.77 15.51
N MET A 120 -19.96 5.17 14.94
CA MET A 120 -19.26 4.43 13.90
C MET A 120 -18.23 3.51 14.54
N HIS A 121 -18.13 2.27 14.03
CA HIS A 121 -17.08 1.33 14.38
C HIS A 121 -15.94 1.38 13.36
N PHE A 122 -14.85 0.65 13.63
CA PHE A 122 -13.66 0.64 12.78
C PHE A 122 -13.40 -0.74 12.17
N ASP A 123 -13.24 -0.81 10.84
CA ASP A 123 -13.15 -2.07 10.09
C ASP A 123 -12.04 -3.02 10.57
N TYR A 124 -10.88 -2.47 10.95
CA TYR A 124 -9.71 -3.23 11.36
C TYR A 124 -9.40 -3.12 12.86
N SER A 125 -10.38 -2.76 13.69
CA SER A 125 -10.21 -2.65 15.14
C SER A 125 -11.28 -3.42 15.90
N SER A 126 -11.05 -3.64 17.19
CA SER A 126 -12.06 -4.23 18.07
C SER A 126 -13.34 -3.38 18.12
N HIS A 127 -14.49 -4.04 18.16
CA HIS A 127 -15.82 -3.40 18.20
C HIS A 127 -16.02 -2.44 19.38
N LYS A 128 -15.20 -2.52 20.44
CA LYS A 128 -15.25 -1.59 21.58
C LYS A 128 -14.88 -0.15 21.21
N TYR A 129 -14.15 0.06 20.12
CA TYR A 129 -13.78 1.39 19.67
C TYR A 129 -14.90 1.99 18.82
N VAL A 130 -15.29 3.22 19.17
CA VAL A 130 -16.38 3.94 18.54
C VAL A 130 -16.00 5.39 18.26
N PHE A 131 -16.58 5.96 17.21
CA PHE A 131 -16.50 7.38 16.88
C PHE A 131 -17.92 7.95 16.73
N SER A 132 -18.27 8.94 17.55
CA SER A 132 -19.57 9.61 17.44
C SER A 132 -19.55 10.69 16.36
N ILE A 133 -20.50 10.63 15.42
CA ILE A 133 -20.66 11.61 14.35
C ILE A 133 -21.13 12.95 14.93
N SER A 134 -20.30 13.99 14.79
CA SER A 134 -20.64 15.35 15.21
C SER A 134 -21.39 16.12 14.11
N ASN A 135 -21.98 17.26 14.49
CA ASN A 135 -22.53 18.23 13.54
C ASN A 135 -21.46 18.68 12.52
N ASN A 136 -20.25 18.99 13.01
CA ASN A 136 -19.13 19.41 12.19
C ASN A 136 -18.75 18.34 11.16
N PHE A 137 -18.59 17.08 11.59
CA PHE A 137 -18.29 15.97 10.69
C PHE A 137 -19.38 15.82 9.62
N LYS A 138 -20.66 15.78 10.03
CA LYS A 138 -21.79 15.67 9.11
C LYS A 138 -21.82 16.81 8.09
N SER A 139 -21.44 18.03 8.49
CA SER A 139 -21.43 19.20 7.62
C SER A 139 -20.38 19.17 6.50
N LEU A 140 -19.35 18.31 6.64
CA LEU A 140 -18.28 18.08 5.66
C LEU A 140 -18.57 16.93 4.70
N LEU A 141 -19.61 16.14 4.96
CA LEU A 141 -20.02 15.07 4.05
C LEU A 141 -20.67 15.66 2.80
N PRO A 142 -20.48 15.03 1.63
CA PRO A 142 -21.17 15.45 0.41
C PRO A 142 -22.67 15.12 0.48
N ASP A 143 -23.48 15.83 -0.29
CA ASP A 143 -24.92 15.55 -0.39
C ASP A 143 -25.18 14.26 -1.21
N THR A 144 -24.39 14.06 -2.26
CA THR A 144 -24.39 12.86 -3.12
C THR A 144 -22.97 12.36 -3.31
N SER A 145 -22.81 11.08 -3.69
CA SER A 145 -21.47 10.55 -3.94
C SER A 145 -20.72 11.35 -5.03
N PRO A 146 -19.47 11.77 -4.79
CA PRO A 146 -18.66 12.53 -5.75
C PRO A 146 -18.44 11.82 -7.10
N ILE A 147 -18.53 10.49 -7.11
CA ILE A 147 -18.29 9.67 -8.30
C ILE A 147 -19.58 9.16 -8.95
N LEU A 148 -20.76 9.59 -8.46
CA LEU A 148 -22.03 9.17 -9.03
C LEU A 148 -22.15 9.64 -10.49
N ASN A 149 -22.50 8.72 -11.39
CA ASN A 149 -22.60 8.96 -12.83
C ASN A 149 -21.30 9.52 -13.47
N LYS A 150 -20.14 9.28 -12.85
CA LYS A 150 -18.84 9.62 -13.43
C LYS A 150 -18.28 8.44 -14.20
N HIS A 151 -17.64 8.75 -15.31
CA HIS A 151 -17.06 7.76 -16.20
C HIS A 151 -15.85 8.34 -16.93
N TYR A 152 -14.76 7.58 -16.99
CA TYR A 152 -13.46 7.98 -17.53
C TYR A 152 -12.94 6.90 -18.47
N SER A 153 -12.33 7.27 -19.60
CA SER A 153 -11.88 6.29 -20.60
C SER A 153 -10.65 5.54 -20.10
N MET A 154 -9.62 6.28 -19.68
CA MET A 154 -8.38 5.70 -19.15
C MET A 154 -8.01 6.32 -17.82
N CYS A 155 -7.77 5.47 -16.83
CA CYS A 155 -7.33 5.88 -15.50
C CYS A 155 -5.95 5.37 -15.16
N ALA A 156 -5.15 6.22 -14.52
CA ALA A 156 -3.89 5.83 -13.90
C ALA A 156 -4.10 5.68 -12.38
N VAL A 157 -3.71 4.53 -11.82
CA VAL A 157 -3.61 4.33 -10.38
C VAL A 157 -2.13 4.27 -10.01
N VAL A 158 -1.70 5.24 -9.21
CA VAL A 158 -0.30 5.43 -8.85
C VAL A 158 -0.09 5.00 -7.40
N GLY A 159 0.54 3.83 -7.23
CA GLY A 159 1.13 3.38 -5.98
C GLY A 159 2.43 4.13 -5.68
N ASN A 160 3.01 3.86 -4.50
CA ASN A 160 4.11 4.69 -4.00
C ASN A 160 5.49 4.04 -4.13
N SER A 161 5.62 2.88 -4.80
CA SER A 161 6.87 2.13 -4.84
C SER A 161 8.05 2.91 -5.41
N GLY A 162 9.25 2.63 -4.89
CA GLY A 162 10.52 3.15 -5.39
C GLY A 162 10.82 2.83 -6.84
N ILE A 163 10.15 1.85 -7.46
CA ILE A 163 10.28 1.51 -8.90
C ILE A 163 9.99 2.70 -9.82
N LEU A 164 9.24 3.71 -9.35
CA LEU A 164 8.98 4.92 -10.13
C LEU A 164 10.19 5.83 -10.25
N THR A 165 11.17 5.74 -9.34
CA THR A 165 12.36 6.62 -9.35
C THR A 165 13.14 6.46 -10.65
N GLY A 166 13.23 7.51 -11.47
CA GLY A 166 13.91 7.49 -12.76
C GLY A 166 13.13 6.84 -13.91
N SER A 167 11.89 6.43 -13.68
CA SER A 167 11.03 5.76 -14.69
C SER A 167 10.58 6.68 -15.81
N HIS A 168 10.57 8.00 -15.58
CA HIS A 168 10.09 9.01 -16.54
C HIS A 168 8.63 8.81 -16.98
N CYS A 169 7.82 8.11 -16.18
CA CYS A 169 6.41 7.86 -16.46
C CYS A 169 5.48 9.05 -16.23
N GLY A 170 5.99 10.21 -15.77
CA GLY A 170 5.15 11.35 -15.45
C GLY A 170 4.29 11.86 -16.61
N PRO A 171 4.86 12.08 -17.81
CA PRO A 171 4.07 12.47 -18.99
C PRO A 171 3.02 11.43 -19.41
N GLU A 172 3.29 10.13 -19.28
CA GLU A 172 2.33 9.07 -19.59
C GLU A 172 1.19 9.03 -18.56
N ILE A 173 1.51 9.12 -17.27
CA ILE A 173 0.52 9.18 -16.17
C ILE A 173 -0.40 10.39 -16.35
N ASP A 174 0.16 11.55 -16.68
CA ASP A 174 -0.60 12.79 -16.85
C ASP A 174 -1.51 12.79 -18.11
N GLN A 175 -1.37 11.82 -19.03
CA GLN A 175 -2.29 11.64 -20.15
C GLN A 175 -3.61 10.96 -19.74
N ALA A 176 -3.67 10.30 -18.58
CA ALA A 176 -4.89 9.68 -18.10
C ALA A 176 -6.02 10.70 -17.89
N ASP A 177 -7.25 10.29 -18.15
CA ASP A 177 -8.45 11.11 -17.89
C ASP A 177 -8.63 11.34 -16.39
N PHE A 178 -8.26 10.34 -15.59
CA PHE A 178 -8.35 10.39 -14.13
C PHE A 178 -7.15 9.71 -13.45
N VAL A 179 -6.52 10.41 -12.52
CA VAL A 179 -5.35 9.91 -11.77
C VAL A 179 -5.70 9.72 -10.30
N PHE A 180 -5.57 8.48 -9.83
CA PHE A 180 -5.66 8.09 -8.42
C PHE A 180 -4.26 8.03 -7.81
N ARG A 181 -4.08 8.65 -6.64
CA ARG A 181 -2.83 8.60 -5.85
C ARG A 181 -3.10 8.09 -4.44
N CYS A 182 -2.07 7.53 -3.82
CA CYS A 182 -2.20 6.90 -2.51
C CYS A 182 -1.52 7.72 -1.40
N ASN A 183 -2.23 7.93 -0.29
CA ASN A 183 -1.71 8.44 0.98
C ASN A 183 -1.03 9.82 0.87
N PHE A 184 -1.64 10.75 0.13
CA PHE A 184 -1.16 12.12 -0.02
C PHE A 184 0.31 12.21 -0.48
N ALA A 185 0.71 11.28 -1.34
CA ALA A 185 2.09 11.17 -1.80
C ALA A 185 2.54 12.43 -2.58
N PRO A 186 3.77 12.91 -2.37
CA PRO A 186 4.28 14.13 -2.99
C PRO A 186 4.51 13.94 -4.50
N THR A 187 4.18 14.96 -5.29
CA THR A 187 4.37 14.95 -6.76
C THR A 187 5.36 16.01 -7.24
N ASP A 188 5.49 17.14 -6.53
CA ASP A 188 6.24 18.34 -6.96
C ASP A 188 7.61 18.02 -7.60
N ILE A 189 8.59 17.64 -6.77
CA ILE A 189 9.96 17.35 -7.22
C ILE A 189 10.10 15.99 -7.93
N TYR A 190 9.04 15.17 -7.92
CA TYR A 190 9.01 13.83 -8.51
C TYR A 190 8.25 13.79 -9.84
N SER A 191 7.75 14.93 -10.30
CA SER A 191 6.78 15.02 -11.39
C SER A 191 7.26 14.43 -12.72
N LYS A 192 8.58 14.40 -12.97
CA LYS A 192 9.13 13.71 -14.14
C LYS A 192 8.78 12.22 -14.17
N ASP A 193 8.73 11.61 -13.00
CA ASP A 193 8.55 10.17 -12.84
C ASP A 193 7.10 9.80 -12.49
N VAL A 194 6.41 10.64 -11.71
CA VAL A 194 5.06 10.32 -11.19
C VAL A 194 3.95 11.23 -11.71
N GLY A 195 4.27 12.25 -12.49
CA GLY A 195 3.31 13.21 -13.03
C GLY A 195 2.85 14.25 -11.99
N LYS A 196 2.08 15.24 -12.43
CA LYS A 196 1.48 16.29 -11.59
C LYS A 196 -0.03 16.12 -11.43
N LYS A 197 -0.71 15.55 -12.42
CA LYS A 197 -2.18 15.40 -12.44
C LYS A 197 -2.61 14.56 -11.24
N THR A 198 -3.60 15.05 -10.51
CA THR A 198 -4.20 14.35 -9.37
C THR A 198 -5.68 14.65 -9.38
N ASN A 199 -6.51 13.63 -9.59
CA ASN A 199 -7.97 13.77 -9.52
C ASN A 199 -8.51 13.18 -8.22
N LEU A 200 -7.81 12.19 -7.66
CA LEU A 200 -8.08 11.67 -6.33
C LEU A 200 -6.77 11.36 -5.62
N THR A 201 -6.66 11.72 -4.35
CA THR A 201 -5.64 11.18 -3.46
C THR A 201 -6.24 10.72 -2.14
N THR A 202 -5.84 9.56 -1.66
CA THR A 202 -6.28 9.11 -0.34
C THR A 202 -5.52 9.82 0.77
N PHE A 203 -6.16 10.03 1.90
CA PHE A 203 -5.57 10.69 3.06
C PHE A 203 -5.89 9.91 4.33
N ASN A 204 -4.96 9.08 4.78
CA ASN A 204 -5.07 8.47 6.11
C ASN A 204 -4.91 9.58 7.16
N PRO A 205 -5.83 9.74 8.13
CA PRO A 205 -5.71 10.78 9.15
C PRO A 205 -4.36 10.79 9.89
N SER A 206 -3.67 9.65 10.05
CA SER A 206 -2.33 9.60 10.68
C SER A 206 -1.25 10.38 9.93
N ILE A 207 -1.50 10.81 8.69
CA ILE A 207 -0.63 11.72 7.93
C ILE A 207 -0.48 13.06 8.66
N LEU A 208 -1.54 13.57 9.31
CA LEU A 208 -1.46 14.81 10.09
C LEU A 208 -0.49 14.68 11.26
N GLU A 209 -0.57 13.57 12.00
CA GLU A 209 0.34 13.30 13.12
C GLU A 209 1.79 13.18 12.62
N ARG A 210 2.00 12.43 11.55
CA ARG A 210 3.35 12.09 11.07
C ARG A 210 4.07 13.23 10.35
N TYR A 211 3.34 14.07 9.60
CA TYR A 211 3.95 15.04 8.69
C TYR A 211 3.55 16.50 8.95
N TYR A 212 2.51 16.73 9.76
CA TYR A 212 2.00 18.07 10.04
C TYR A 212 1.83 18.33 11.54
N ASN A 213 2.51 17.54 12.39
CA ASN A 213 2.57 17.76 13.83
C ASN A 213 1.19 18.03 14.47
N ASN A 214 0.17 17.26 14.06
CA ASN A 214 -1.23 17.42 14.49
C ASN A 214 -1.80 18.85 14.35
N LEU A 215 -1.28 19.66 13.42
CA LEU A 215 -1.70 21.03 13.17
C LEU A 215 -1.57 21.94 14.40
N LEU A 216 -0.62 21.65 15.30
CA LEU A 216 -0.43 22.35 16.56
C LEU A 216 0.11 23.78 16.40
N THR A 217 0.85 24.06 15.31
CA THR A 217 1.43 25.38 15.06
C THR A 217 0.82 26.06 13.84
N ILE A 218 0.91 27.41 13.79
CA ILE A 218 0.47 28.20 12.63
C ILE A 218 1.23 27.75 11.37
N GLN A 219 2.52 27.45 11.49
CA GLN A 219 3.32 26.99 10.35
C GLN A 219 2.83 25.64 9.82
N ASP A 220 2.55 24.68 10.70
CA ASP A 220 2.04 23.36 10.31
C ASP A 220 0.68 23.46 9.61
N ARG A 221 -0.20 24.31 10.14
CA ARG A 221 -1.51 24.63 9.56
C ARG A 221 -1.39 25.26 8.18
N ASN A 222 -0.50 26.25 8.02
CA ASN A 222 -0.23 26.89 6.75
C ASN A 222 0.35 25.90 5.72
N ASN A 223 1.30 25.06 6.13
CA ASN A 223 1.88 24.02 5.27
C ASN A 223 0.81 23.05 4.77
N PHE A 224 -0.07 22.60 5.67
CA PHE A 224 -1.18 21.72 5.31
C PHE A 224 -2.17 22.40 4.36
N PHE A 225 -2.58 23.63 4.67
CA PHE A 225 -3.45 24.43 3.82
C PHE A 225 -2.88 24.60 2.41
N LEU A 226 -1.60 24.98 2.29
CA LEU A 226 -0.94 25.18 1.01
C LEU A 226 -0.85 23.89 0.20
N ASN A 227 -0.58 22.76 0.84
CA ASN A 227 -0.55 21.47 0.15
C ASN A 227 -1.94 21.03 -0.30
N LEU A 228 -2.99 21.29 0.48
CA LEU A 228 -4.37 21.05 0.06
C LEU A 228 -4.79 21.95 -1.09
N LYS A 229 -4.36 23.22 -1.09
CA LYS A 229 -4.66 24.18 -2.16
C LYS A 229 -4.11 23.72 -3.53
N LYS A 230 -3.02 22.97 -3.56
CA LYS A 230 -2.46 22.37 -4.79
C LYS A 230 -3.35 21.29 -5.41
N LEU A 231 -4.27 20.69 -4.63
CA LEU A 231 -5.19 19.66 -5.09
C LEU A 231 -6.47 20.23 -5.70
N GLU A 232 -6.43 21.45 -6.25
CA GLU A 232 -7.61 22.15 -6.78
C GLU A 232 -8.47 21.25 -7.70
N GLY A 233 -9.74 21.08 -7.33
CA GLY A 233 -10.71 20.25 -8.04
C GLY A 233 -10.58 18.75 -7.83
N ALA A 234 -9.61 18.28 -7.03
CA ALA A 234 -9.42 16.87 -6.73
C ALA A 234 -10.27 16.40 -5.54
N ILE A 235 -10.51 15.09 -5.51
CA ILE A 235 -11.14 14.39 -4.39
C ILE A 235 -10.07 14.04 -3.36
N LEU A 236 -10.26 14.49 -2.12
CA LEU A 236 -9.51 14.03 -0.97
C LEU A 236 -10.31 12.92 -0.27
N TRP A 237 -9.85 11.68 -0.41
CA TRP A 237 -10.57 10.49 0.06
C TRP A 237 -10.02 10.01 1.42
N ILE A 238 -10.80 10.21 2.50
CA ILE A 238 -10.32 10.14 3.89
C ILE A 238 -10.94 8.94 4.63
N PRO A 239 -10.25 7.78 4.69
CA PRO A 239 -10.75 6.58 5.38
C PRO A 239 -10.60 6.68 6.91
N ALA A 240 -11.44 7.51 7.54
CA ALA A 240 -11.41 7.74 8.98
C ALA A 240 -11.86 6.54 9.82
N PHE A 241 -12.67 5.63 9.26
CA PHE A 241 -13.30 4.51 9.98
C PHE A 241 -12.60 3.16 9.74
N PHE A 242 -11.36 3.15 9.27
CA PHE A 242 -10.62 1.89 9.07
C PHE A 242 -9.87 1.45 10.34
N LEU A 243 -9.23 2.37 11.04
CA LEU A 243 -8.43 2.10 12.23
C LEU A 243 -8.79 3.07 13.37
N HIS A 244 -9.00 2.54 14.58
CA HIS A 244 -9.38 3.37 15.74
C HIS A 244 -8.32 4.41 16.12
N THR A 245 -7.05 4.18 15.77
CA THR A 245 -5.96 5.15 15.98
C THR A 245 -6.19 6.47 15.25
N SER A 246 -7.05 6.49 14.23
CA SER A 246 -7.42 7.70 13.50
C SER A 246 -8.42 8.60 14.24
N ALA A 247 -9.05 8.12 15.33
CA ALA A 247 -10.19 8.78 15.95
C ALA A 247 -9.91 10.21 16.46
N THR A 248 -8.81 10.42 17.16
CA THR A 248 -8.43 11.73 17.72
C THR A 248 -8.04 12.70 16.61
N VAL A 249 -7.16 12.27 15.71
CA VAL A 249 -6.65 13.07 14.59
C VAL A 249 -7.77 13.44 13.60
N THR A 250 -8.78 12.57 13.45
CA THR A 250 -9.97 12.89 12.64
C THR A 250 -10.73 14.10 13.18
N ARG A 251 -10.78 14.31 14.51
CA ARG A 251 -11.43 15.51 15.08
C ARG A 251 -10.68 16.78 14.70
N THR A 252 -9.36 16.77 14.84
CA THR A 252 -8.48 17.88 14.41
C THR A 252 -8.66 18.19 12.92
N LEU A 253 -8.73 17.14 12.08
CA LEU A 253 -8.93 17.30 10.64
C LEU A 253 -10.31 17.90 10.30
N VAL A 254 -11.36 17.47 11.00
CA VAL A 254 -12.72 18.01 10.85
C VAL A 254 -12.74 19.49 11.24
N ASP A 255 -12.17 19.85 12.39
CA ASP A 255 -12.16 21.24 12.85
C ASP A 255 -11.40 22.15 11.86
N PHE A 256 -10.27 21.67 11.34
CA PHE A 256 -9.52 22.39 10.30
C PHE A 256 -10.36 22.65 9.04
N PHE A 257 -11.09 21.66 8.53
CA PHE A 257 -11.92 21.83 7.34
C PHE A 257 -13.16 22.69 7.57
N VAL A 258 -13.73 22.66 8.78
CA VAL A 258 -14.83 23.56 9.14
C VAL A 258 -14.36 25.01 9.19
N GLU A 259 -13.18 25.26 9.78
CA GLU A 259 -12.58 26.59 9.86
C GLU A 259 -12.26 27.19 8.48
N HIS A 260 -11.78 26.35 7.55
CA HIS A 260 -11.40 26.77 6.20
C HIS A 260 -12.50 26.50 5.17
N LYS A 261 -13.75 26.34 5.61
CA LYS A 261 -14.87 26.03 4.72
C LYS A 261 -15.02 27.13 3.65
N GLY A 262 -15.07 26.71 2.39
CA GLY A 262 -15.16 27.61 1.23
C GLY A 262 -13.84 28.23 0.77
N GLN A 263 -12.74 28.03 1.51
CA GLN A 263 -11.42 28.55 1.12
C GLN A 263 -10.62 27.55 0.26
N LEU A 264 -10.93 26.26 0.38
CA LEU A 264 -10.30 25.18 -0.37
C LEU A 264 -11.27 24.64 -1.42
N LYS A 265 -10.82 24.55 -2.67
CA LYS A 265 -11.56 23.92 -3.78
C LYS A 265 -11.20 22.44 -3.88
N ILE A 266 -11.44 21.69 -2.83
CA ILE A 266 -11.26 20.23 -2.81
C ILE A 266 -12.61 19.56 -2.51
N GLU A 267 -12.84 18.41 -3.10
CA GLU A 267 -14.01 17.60 -2.79
C GLU A 267 -13.66 16.59 -1.71
N LEU A 268 -14.33 16.66 -0.56
CA LEU A 268 -14.09 15.72 0.54
C LEU A 268 -14.95 14.47 0.36
N ALA A 269 -14.33 13.30 0.46
CA ALA A 269 -15.00 12.01 0.45
C ALA A 269 -14.59 11.19 1.69
N TRP A 270 -15.57 10.64 2.40
CA TRP A 270 -15.39 9.95 3.67
C TRP A 270 -16.02 8.57 3.60
N PRO A 271 -15.31 7.53 3.16
CA PRO A 271 -15.86 6.18 3.12
C PRO A 271 -16.28 5.72 4.52
N GLY A 272 -17.38 4.96 4.58
CA GLY A 272 -17.82 4.28 5.79
C GLY A 272 -17.07 2.96 6.02
N ASN A 273 -17.77 2.00 6.62
CA ASN A 273 -17.29 0.64 6.89
C ASN A 273 -17.42 -0.26 5.64
N ILE A 274 -16.58 -0.03 4.64
CA ILE A 274 -16.68 -0.70 3.33
C ILE A 274 -15.78 -1.94 3.20
N MET A 275 -14.79 -2.11 4.09
CA MET A 275 -13.76 -3.12 3.86
C MET A 275 -14.29 -4.55 4.01
N HIS A 276 -15.39 -4.76 4.74
CA HIS A 276 -16.03 -6.08 4.80
C HIS A 276 -16.40 -6.62 3.42
N ASP A 277 -17.07 -5.81 2.61
CA ASP A 277 -17.55 -6.21 1.29
C ASP A 277 -16.43 -6.23 0.26
N VAL A 278 -15.50 -5.26 0.31
CA VAL A 278 -14.27 -5.29 -0.49
C VAL A 278 -13.46 -6.57 -0.22
N ASN A 279 -13.29 -6.94 1.05
CA ASN A 279 -12.55 -8.15 1.44
C ASN A 279 -13.24 -9.42 0.95
N LYS A 280 -14.59 -9.49 0.94
CA LYS A 280 -15.31 -10.66 0.41
C LYS A 280 -14.97 -10.91 -1.06
N TYR A 281 -14.96 -9.88 -1.89
CA TYR A 281 -14.59 -10.00 -3.30
C TYR A 281 -13.17 -10.54 -3.44
N TRP A 282 -12.17 -9.90 -2.83
CA TRP A 282 -10.77 -10.31 -2.96
C TRP A 282 -10.48 -11.70 -2.38
N LYS A 283 -11.23 -12.11 -1.35
CA LYS A 283 -11.16 -13.47 -0.81
C LYS A 283 -11.52 -14.53 -1.87
N THR A 284 -12.47 -14.25 -2.77
CA THR A 284 -12.78 -15.16 -3.90
C THR A 284 -11.66 -15.31 -4.91
N LYS A 285 -10.72 -14.35 -4.94
CA LYS A 285 -9.53 -14.37 -5.78
C LYS A 285 -8.30 -14.90 -5.02
N ASN A 286 -8.52 -15.64 -3.93
CA ASN A 286 -7.50 -16.21 -3.05
C ASN A 286 -6.57 -15.17 -2.40
N LEU A 287 -7.08 -13.96 -2.18
CA LEU A 287 -6.36 -12.89 -1.48
C LEU A 287 -7.09 -12.58 -0.17
N SER A 288 -6.52 -13.02 0.96
CA SER A 288 -7.11 -12.85 2.29
C SER A 288 -6.10 -12.35 3.33
N PRO A 289 -5.50 -11.17 3.15
CA PRO A 289 -4.64 -10.57 4.16
C PRO A 289 -5.47 -10.12 5.38
N LYS A 290 -4.78 -9.82 6.49
CA LYS A 290 -5.41 -9.11 7.63
C LYS A 290 -5.96 -7.74 7.19
N ARG A 291 -5.28 -7.10 6.24
CA ARG A 291 -5.66 -5.80 5.68
C ARG A 291 -5.16 -5.66 4.25
N LEU A 292 -6.09 -5.41 3.31
CA LEU A 292 -5.75 -5.02 1.94
C LEU A 292 -5.00 -3.69 1.92
N SER A 293 -4.10 -3.51 0.96
CA SER A 293 -3.42 -2.24 0.77
C SER A 293 -4.34 -1.14 0.22
N THR A 294 -3.95 0.12 0.42
CA THR A 294 -4.59 1.26 -0.24
C THR A 294 -4.54 1.13 -1.76
N GLY A 295 -3.47 0.55 -2.32
CA GLY A 295 -3.30 0.43 -3.78
C GLY A 295 -4.37 -0.47 -4.41
N ILE A 296 -4.58 -1.67 -3.86
CA ILE A 296 -5.61 -2.58 -4.38
C ILE A 296 -7.03 -2.07 -4.10
N LEU A 297 -7.22 -1.31 -3.02
CA LEU A 297 -8.47 -0.58 -2.78
C LEU A 297 -8.71 0.47 -3.86
N MET A 298 -7.71 1.28 -4.24
CA MET A 298 -7.84 2.26 -5.32
C MET A 298 -8.13 1.59 -6.66
N TYR A 299 -7.51 0.44 -6.95
CA TYR A 299 -7.89 -0.37 -8.11
C TYR A 299 -9.37 -0.76 -8.07
N THR A 300 -9.85 -1.23 -6.92
CA THR A 300 -11.26 -1.61 -6.71
C THR A 300 -12.17 -0.42 -7.01
N LEU A 301 -11.89 0.77 -6.44
CA LEU A 301 -12.68 1.98 -6.69
C LEU A 301 -12.64 2.43 -8.16
N ALA A 302 -11.45 2.44 -8.76
CA ALA A 302 -11.26 2.82 -10.16
C ALA A 302 -12.07 1.92 -11.11
N SER A 303 -12.18 0.61 -10.81
CA SER A 303 -12.91 -0.33 -11.66
C SER A 303 -14.37 0.07 -11.91
N ALA A 304 -15.00 0.81 -10.99
CA ALA A 304 -16.40 1.23 -11.11
C ALA A 304 -16.60 2.42 -12.06
N ILE A 305 -15.56 3.23 -12.32
CA ILE A 305 -15.68 4.49 -13.07
C ILE A 305 -14.72 4.62 -14.25
N CYS A 306 -13.82 3.65 -14.46
CA CYS A 306 -12.78 3.70 -15.49
C CYS A 306 -12.92 2.57 -16.49
N ASP A 307 -12.89 2.84 -17.79
CA ASP A 307 -12.95 1.84 -18.86
C ASP A 307 -11.68 1.04 -19.07
N GLU A 308 -10.53 1.63 -18.74
CA GLU A 308 -9.22 0.98 -18.77
C GLU A 308 -8.38 1.50 -17.60
N ILE A 309 -7.60 0.62 -16.97
CA ILE A 309 -6.81 0.98 -15.78
C ILE A 309 -5.34 0.60 -15.99
N HIS A 310 -4.47 1.59 -15.82
CA HIS A 310 -3.01 1.45 -15.83
C HIS A 310 -2.47 1.66 -14.42
N LEU A 311 -1.66 0.71 -13.95
CA LEU A 311 -1.05 0.71 -12.63
C LEU A 311 0.42 1.10 -12.72
N TYR A 312 0.83 2.06 -11.90
CA TYR A 312 2.20 2.55 -11.79
C TYR A 312 2.64 2.47 -10.32
N GLY A 313 3.89 2.12 -10.04
CA GLY A 313 4.39 2.10 -8.65
C GLY A 313 3.83 0.96 -7.78
N PHE A 314 3.42 -0.14 -8.41
CA PHE A 314 2.97 -1.38 -7.74
C PHE A 314 4.10 -2.41 -7.76
N TRP A 315 5.11 -2.21 -6.92
CA TRP A 315 6.24 -3.12 -6.79
C TRP A 315 6.68 -3.20 -5.32
N PRO A 316 6.35 -4.29 -4.60
CA PRO A 316 6.56 -4.38 -3.15
C PRO A 316 7.92 -4.94 -2.77
N PHE A 317 8.94 -4.86 -3.64
CA PHE A 317 10.26 -5.45 -3.41
C PHE A 317 11.36 -4.38 -3.42
N GLY A 318 12.46 -4.66 -2.72
CA GLY A 318 13.58 -3.73 -2.53
C GLY A 318 14.65 -3.76 -3.61
N TRP A 319 14.34 -4.30 -4.79
CA TRP A 319 15.26 -4.44 -5.91
C TRP A 319 14.53 -4.13 -7.21
N ASP A 320 15.21 -3.56 -8.19
CA ASP A 320 14.67 -3.20 -9.49
C ASP A 320 14.59 -4.45 -10.39
N PRO A 321 13.43 -4.74 -11.01
CA PRO A 321 13.28 -5.96 -11.79
C PRO A 321 14.11 -6.00 -13.09
N ASN A 322 14.51 -4.85 -13.62
CA ASN A 322 15.26 -4.72 -14.87
C ASN A 322 16.78 -4.76 -14.65
N THR A 323 17.23 -4.12 -13.57
CA THR A 323 18.66 -3.85 -13.31
C THR A 323 19.21 -4.62 -12.11
N GLY A 324 18.35 -5.21 -11.27
CA GLY A 324 18.74 -5.87 -10.02
C GLY A 324 19.27 -4.94 -8.94
N LYS A 325 19.27 -3.61 -9.16
CA LYS A 325 19.76 -2.62 -8.20
C LYS A 325 18.80 -2.44 -7.04
N ASP A 326 19.33 -2.07 -5.88
CA ASP A 326 18.51 -1.74 -4.70
C ASP A 326 17.52 -0.60 -4.99
N LEU A 327 16.27 -0.79 -4.58
CA LEU A 327 15.22 0.22 -4.62
C LEU A 327 14.80 0.63 -3.19
N PRO A 328 14.51 1.92 -2.97
CA PRO A 328 13.82 2.34 -1.76
C PRO A 328 12.39 1.79 -1.74
N TYR A 329 11.76 1.81 -0.56
CA TYR A 329 10.38 1.37 -0.44
C TYR A 329 9.44 2.35 -1.14
N HIS A 330 9.60 3.66 -0.89
CA HIS A 330 8.86 4.70 -1.61
C HIS A 330 9.74 5.47 -2.59
N TYR A 331 9.15 5.98 -3.68
CA TYR A 331 9.85 6.86 -4.61
C TYR A 331 10.28 8.19 -3.98
N TYR A 332 9.65 8.58 -2.87
CA TYR A 332 9.96 9.80 -2.12
C TYR A 332 10.82 9.55 -0.88
N ASP A 333 11.28 8.32 -0.64
CA ASP A 333 12.28 8.09 0.40
C ASP A 333 13.63 8.71 -0.03
N LYS A 334 14.44 9.13 0.95
CA LYS A 334 15.77 9.69 0.66
C LYS A 334 16.63 8.66 -0.07
N LYS A 335 17.43 9.08 -1.06
CA LYS A 335 18.36 8.21 -1.78
C LYS A 335 19.26 7.44 -0.80
N GLY A 336 19.37 6.12 -0.99
CA GLY A 336 20.13 5.23 -0.10
C GLY A 336 19.35 4.73 1.13
N THR A 337 18.09 5.12 1.30
CA THR A 337 17.20 4.52 2.32
C THR A 337 17.04 3.03 2.03
N LYS A 338 17.40 2.18 2.99
CA LYS A 338 17.25 0.73 2.86
C LYS A 338 15.78 0.34 2.89
N PHE A 339 15.40 -0.54 1.97
CA PHE A 339 14.08 -1.17 1.97
C PHE A 339 13.83 -1.89 3.29
N THR A 340 12.61 -1.79 3.82
CA THR A 340 12.22 -2.45 5.08
C THR A 340 10.84 -3.08 4.95
N THR A 341 10.76 -4.35 5.35
CA THR A 341 9.53 -5.16 5.36
C THR A 341 8.65 -4.89 6.58
N LYS A 342 9.16 -4.22 7.61
CA LYS A 342 8.39 -3.92 8.84
C LYS A 342 7.08 -3.17 8.55
N TRP A 343 7.09 -2.29 7.55
CA TRP A 343 5.91 -1.53 7.14
C TRP A 343 4.87 -2.37 6.39
N GLN A 344 5.23 -3.56 5.93
CA GLN A 344 4.36 -4.47 5.18
C GLN A 344 3.75 -5.58 6.05
N GLU A 345 4.18 -5.76 7.30
CA GLU A 345 3.81 -6.94 8.13
C GLU A 345 2.30 -7.12 8.35
N THR A 346 1.52 -6.05 8.21
CA THR A 346 0.04 -6.09 8.32
C THR A 346 -0.66 -6.37 7.00
N HIS A 347 0.07 -6.30 5.89
CA HIS A 347 -0.38 -6.50 4.52
C HIS A 347 0.21 -7.78 3.93
N GLN A 348 -0.32 -8.23 2.79
CA GLN A 348 0.31 -9.28 1.96
C GLN A 348 0.67 -8.71 0.59
N LEU A 349 1.46 -7.63 0.57
CA LEU A 349 1.76 -6.90 -0.68
C LEU A 349 2.38 -7.79 -1.78
N PRO A 350 3.27 -8.75 -1.48
CA PRO A 350 3.75 -9.69 -2.50
C PRO A 350 2.62 -10.55 -3.11
N SER A 351 1.65 -10.98 -2.31
CA SER A 351 0.48 -11.72 -2.79
C SER A 351 -0.47 -10.85 -3.61
N GLU A 352 -0.68 -9.59 -3.19
CA GLU A 352 -1.42 -8.60 -3.98
C GLU A 352 -0.75 -8.37 -5.34
N PHE A 353 0.57 -8.16 -5.36
CA PHE A 353 1.33 -8.00 -6.59
C PHE A 353 1.21 -9.20 -7.52
N LYS A 354 1.33 -10.43 -6.99
CA LYS A 354 1.15 -11.65 -7.79
C LYS A 354 -0.22 -11.70 -8.46
N LEU A 355 -1.27 -11.28 -7.75
CA LEU A 355 -2.62 -11.20 -8.31
C LEU A 355 -2.73 -10.12 -9.38
N LEU A 356 -2.20 -8.92 -9.14
CA LEU A 356 -2.18 -7.83 -10.12
C LEU A 356 -1.39 -8.20 -11.38
N TYR A 357 -0.25 -8.88 -11.22
CA TYR A 357 0.53 -9.38 -12.35
C TYR A 357 -0.23 -10.46 -13.15
N LYS A 358 -1.00 -11.33 -12.47
CA LYS A 358 -1.90 -12.25 -13.16
C LYS A 358 -2.95 -11.50 -14.00
N LEU A 359 -3.60 -10.48 -13.41
CA LEU A 359 -4.56 -9.64 -14.13
C LEU A 359 -3.92 -8.89 -15.31
N HIS A 360 -2.65 -8.49 -15.16
CA HIS A 360 -1.87 -7.91 -16.25
C HIS A 360 -1.72 -8.85 -17.44
N ARG A 361 -1.30 -10.09 -17.18
CA ARG A 361 -1.16 -11.13 -18.21
C ARG A 361 -2.47 -11.51 -18.88
N GLU A 362 -3.58 -11.39 -18.17
CA GLU A 362 -4.94 -11.64 -18.69
C GLU A 362 -5.49 -10.44 -19.50
N GLY A 363 -4.74 -9.32 -19.56
CA GLY A 363 -5.14 -8.11 -20.26
C GLY A 363 -6.17 -7.25 -19.51
N VAL A 364 -6.44 -7.56 -18.24
CA VAL A 364 -7.46 -6.87 -17.43
C VAL A 364 -6.97 -5.48 -16.99
N ILE A 365 -5.67 -5.36 -16.69
CA ILE A 365 -5.00 -4.09 -16.34
C ILE A 365 -3.65 -4.00 -17.03
N LYS A 366 -3.13 -2.79 -17.23
CA LYS A 366 -1.71 -2.60 -17.57
C LYS A 366 -0.92 -2.40 -16.28
N LEU A 367 0.11 -3.19 -16.02
CA LEU A 367 0.99 -3.03 -14.87
C LEU A 367 2.38 -2.60 -15.36
N SER A 368 2.75 -1.35 -15.10
CA SER A 368 4.01 -0.76 -15.58
C SER A 368 5.15 -1.07 -14.62
N LEU A 369 6.15 -1.83 -15.10
CA LEU A 369 7.35 -2.24 -14.35
C LEU A 369 8.67 -1.79 -14.98
N THR A 370 8.58 -1.01 -16.07
CA THR A 370 9.72 -0.50 -16.84
C THR A 370 9.66 1.02 -16.92
N HIS A 371 10.72 1.63 -17.43
CA HIS A 371 10.69 3.05 -17.77
C HIS A 371 9.67 3.31 -18.88
N CYS A 372 9.05 4.48 -18.84
CA CYS A 372 8.16 4.96 -19.88
C CYS A 372 8.97 5.72 -20.96
N SER A 373 8.42 5.77 -22.17
CA SER A 373 9.05 6.35 -23.37
C SER A 373 8.72 7.82 -23.56
#